data_AF-A0A495ZBM5-F1
#
_entry.id   AF-A0A495ZBM5-F1
#
_cell.length_a   1.000
_cell.length_b   1.000
_cell.length_c   1.000
_cell.angle_alpha   90.00
_cell.angle_beta   90.00
_cell.angle_gamma   90.00
#
_symmetry.space_group_name_H-M   'P 1'
#
loop_
_entity.id
_entity.type
_entity.pdbx_description
1 polymer ?
#
loop_
_entity_poly.entity_id
_entity_poly.type
_entity_poly.pdbx_seq_one_letter_code
_entity_poly.pdbx_strand_id
1 'polypeptide(L)' 'SEEYWEKLHVVGIQRVGRYAIQLMWSDGHKTGIYTFTFLRELSDSEVN' A
#
# COMPACT_ATOMS: atom_id res chain seq x y z
N SER A 1 12.90 -2.16 -17.45
CA SER A 1 14.26 -2.46 -16.98
C SER A 1 14.13 -2.99 -15.57
N GLU A 2 14.93 -3.99 -15.17
CA GLU A 2 15.06 -4.45 -13.78
C GLU A 2 15.09 -3.29 -12.75
N GLU A 3 15.66 -2.15 -13.13
CA GLU A 3 15.81 -0.94 -12.32
C GLU A 3 14.50 -0.24 -11.87
N TYR A 4 13.36 -0.50 -12.52
CA TYR A 4 12.08 0.19 -12.21
C TYR A 4 11.52 -0.24 -10.85
N TRP A 5 11.51 -1.55 -10.59
CA TRP A 5 10.92 -2.11 -9.37
C TRP A 5 11.81 -1.88 -8.15
N GLU A 6 13.13 -1.77 -8.33
CA GLU A 6 14.08 -1.47 -7.25
C GLU A 6 13.84 -0.10 -6.61
N LYS A 7 13.27 0.85 -7.36
CA LYS A 7 13.03 2.22 -6.88
C LYS A 7 11.58 2.48 -6.46
N LEU A 8 10.69 1.49 -6.61
CA LEU A 8 9.29 1.62 -6.22
C LEU A 8 9.17 1.47 -4.70
N HIS A 9 8.82 2.56 -4.02
CA HIS A 9 8.64 2.56 -2.56
C HIS A 9 7.51 3.50 -2.17
N VAL A 10 7.00 3.31 -0.95
CA VAL A 10 5.96 4.18 -0.39
C VAL A 10 6.61 5.51 0.03
N VAL A 11 6.08 6.61 -0.48
CA VAL A 11 6.52 7.98 -0.15
C VAL A 11 5.52 8.71 0.76
N GLY A 12 4.34 8.14 0.96
CA GLY A 12 3.33 8.73 1.83
C GLY A 12 2.17 7.79 2.14
N ILE A 13 1.53 8.05 3.28
CA ILE A 13 0.35 7.33 3.75
C ILE A 13 -0.69 8.34 4.21
N GLN A 14 -1.93 8.17 3.77
CA GLN A 14 -3.05 8.98 4.21
C GLN A 14 -4.18 8.10 4.74
N ARG A 15 -4.85 8.56 5.80
CA ARG A 15 -6.06 7.89 6.28
C ARG A 15 -7.24 8.22 5.38
N VAL A 16 -8.03 7.21 5.08
CA VAL A 16 -9.32 7.35 4.38
C VAL A 16 -10.42 7.03 5.38
N GLY A 17 -11.03 8.09 5.90
CA GLY A 17 -12.02 7.99 6.97
C GLY A 17 -11.50 7.18 8.17
N ARG A 18 -12.31 6.23 8.65
CA ARG A 18 -11.98 5.33 9.76
C ARG A 18 -11.75 3.88 9.33
N TYR A 19 -11.68 3.59 8.04
CA TYR A 19 -11.76 2.21 7.53
C TYR A 19 -10.59 1.78 6.64
N ALA A 20 -9.76 2.71 6.17
CA ALA A 20 -8.70 2.41 5.21
C ALA A 20 -7.52 3.40 5.26
N ILE A 21 -6.46 3.03 4.56
CA ILE A 21 -5.35 3.93 4.20
C ILE A 21 -5.19 3.98 2.68
N GLN A 22 -4.69 5.11 2.18
CA GLN A 22 -4.21 5.29 0.82
C GLN A 22 -2.69 5.39 0.84
N LEU A 23 -2.03 4.67 -0.08
CA LEU A 23 -0.58 4.73 -0.27
C LEU A 23 -0.24 5.64 -1.46
N MET A 24 0.81 6.43 -1.29
CA MET A 24 1.45 7.20 -2.35
C MET A 24 2.77 6.54 -2.70
N TRP A 25 2.97 6.26 -3.99
CA TRP A 25 4.15 5.58 -4.53
C TRP A 25 5.13 6.59 -5.13
N SER A 26 6.41 6.25 -5.11
CA SER A 26 7.49 7.08 -5.66
C SER A 26 7.35 7.39 -7.15
N ASP A 27 6.58 6.60 -7.90
CA ASP A 27 6.29 6.79 -9.32
C ASP A 27 5.07 7.69 -9.58
N GLY A 28 4.43 8.23 -8.53
CA GLY A 28 3.29 9.13 -8.61
C GLY A 28 1.93 8.46 -8.50
N HIS A 29 1.85 7.12 -8.45
CA HIS A 29 0.58 6.44 -8.21
C HIS A 29 0.06 6.70 -6.79
N LYS A 30 -1.24 6.96 -6.68
CA LYS A 30 -1.90 7.28 -5.39
C LYS A 30 -3.39 6.94 -5.36
N THR A 31 -3.85 6.03 -6.22
CA THR A 31 -5.29 5.70 -6.33
C THR A 31 -5.71 4.51 -5.48
N GLY A 32 -4.76 3.72 -4.97
CA GLY A 32 -5.04 2.53 -4.17
C GLY A 32 -5.59 2.88 -2.77
N ILE A 33 -6.70 2.26 -2.39
CA ILE A 33 -7.29 2.32 -1.05
C ILE A 33 -7.25 0.92 -0.45
N TYR A 34 -6.59 0.79 0.70
CA TYR A 34 -6.36 -0.46 1.39
C TYR A 34 -7.15 -0.44 2.70
N THR A 35 -8.21 -1.25 2.78
CA THR A 35 -9.02 -1.32 4.00
C THR A 35 -8.24 -2.00 5.12
N PHE A 36 -8.52 -1.62 6.37
CA PHE A 36 -7.88 -2.27 7.52
C PHE A 36 -8.21 -3.76 7.61
N THR A 37 -9.39 -4.15 7.14
CA THR A 37 -9.77 -5.57 7.04
C THR A 37 -8.89 -6.30 6.04
N PHE A 38 -8.75 -5.78 4.82
CA PHE A 38 -7.90 -6.38 3.80
C PHE A 38 -6.43 -6.49 4.23
N LEU A 39 -5.89 -5.45 4.87
CA LEU A 39 -4.52 -5.46 5.38
C LEU A 39 -4.31 -6.51 6.48
N ARG A 40 -5.31 -6.74 7.35
CA ARG A 40 -5.26 -7.81 8.34
C ARG A 40 -5.33 -9.18 7.69
N GLU A 41 -6.26 -9.39 6.75
CA GLU A 41 -6.38 -10.65 6.00
C GLU A 41 -5.06 -11.00 5.29
N LEU A 42 -4.42 -10.02 4.66
CA LEU A 42 -3.08 -10.18 4.07
C LEU A 42 -2.05 -10.59 5.12
N SER A 43 -2.00 -9.87 6.25
CA SER A 43 -1.06 -10.17 7.34
C SER A 43 -1.24 -11.59 7.89
N ASP A 44 -2.48 -12.05 7.99
CA ASP A 44 -2.82 -13.38 8.50
C ASP A 44 -2.54 -14.46 7.44
N SER A 45 -2.68 -14.15 6.15
CA SER A 45 -2.38 -15.08 5.05
C SER A 45 -0.89 -15.32 4.80
N GLU A 46 -0.03 -14.40 5.24
CA GLU A 46 1.44 -14.51 5.15
C GLU A 46 2.05 -15.21 6.39
N VAL A 47 1.22 -15.68 7.34
CA VAL A 47 1.66 -16.57 8.43
C VAL A 47 1.69 -18.01 7.91
N ASN A 48 2.79 -18.36 7.22
CA ASN A 48 3.28 -19.73 7.05
C ASN A 48 4.79 -19.76 7.31
#